data_AF-A0A964KAP0-F1
#
_entry.id   AF-A0A964KAP0-F1
#
_cell.length_a   1.000
_cell.length_b   1.000
_cell.length_c   1.000
_cell.angle_alpha   90.00
_cell.angle_beta   90.00
_cell.angle_gamma   90.00
#
_symmetry.space_group_name_H-M   'P 1'
#
loop_
_entity.id
_entity.type
_entity.pdbx_description
1 polymer ?
#
loop_
_entity_poly.entity_id
_entity_poly.type
_entity_poly.pdbx_seq_one_letter_code
_entity_poly.pdbx_strand_id
1 'polypeptide(L)' 'MAEDTMVTAVDGPNGKAEIFEVPQLFAGGGQRFEYEVRFKGVKETYKSLGEAYITAGEKAGVKT' A
#
# COMPACT_ATOMS: atom_id res chain seq x y z
N MET A 1 12.32 7.36 -13.36
CA MET A 1 11.01 7.37 -12.69
C MET A 1 11.04 6.23 -11.70
N ALA A 2 10.82 6.50 -10.42
CA ALA A 2 10.54 5.42 -9.48
C ALA A 2 9.18 4.85 -9.86
N GLU A 3 9.14 3.65 -10.45
CA GLU A 3 7.90 2.99 -10.81
C GLU A 3 7.31 2.35 -9.54
N ASP A 4 6.11 2.77 -9.15
CA ASP A 4 5.38 2.11 -8.07
C ASP A 4 5.05 0.68 -8.47
N THR A 5 5.52 -0.28 -7.68
CA THR A 5 5.33 -1.70 -7.97
C THR A 5 4.14 -2.21 -7.20
N MET A 6 3.09 -2.67 -7.89
CA MET A 6 1.96 -3.31 -7.21
C MET A 6 2.45 -4.61 -6.56
N VAL A 7 2.41 -4.65 -5.22
CA VAL A 7 2.83 -5.82 -4.44
C VAL A 7 1.70 -6.84 -4.41
N THR A 8 0.49 -6.35 -4.15
CA THR A 8 -0.68 -7.19 -3.91
C THR A 8 -1.95 -6.37 -3.98
N ALA A 9 -3.10 -7.05 -3.95
CA ALA A 9 -4.37 -6.42 -3.71
C ALA A 9 -5.26 -7.30 -2.84
N VAL A 10 -6.05 -6.66 -2.00
CA VAL A 10 -7.04 -7.28 -1.13
C VAL A 10 -8.42 -7.00 -1.72
N ASP A 11 -9.06 -8.04 -2.23
CA ASP A 11 -10.46 -7.99 -2.68
C ASP A 11 -11.40 -8.31 -1.52
N GLY A 12 -12.42 -7.48 -1.34
CA GLY A 12 -13.43 -7.67 -0.31
C GLY A 12 -14.78 -7.08 -0.68
N PRO A 13 -15.80 -7.26 0.19
CA PRO A 13 -17.18 -6.85 -0.09
C PRO A 13 -17.33 -5.34 -0.32
N ASN A 14 -16.44 -4.52 0.24
CA ASN A 14 -16.46 -3.06 0.03
C ASN A 14 -15.72 -2.65 -1.24
N GLY A 15 -14.98 -3.55 -1.89
CA GLY A 15 -14.19 -3.30 -3.09
C GLY A 15 -12.76 -3.82 -2.95
N LYS A 16 -11.93 -3.46 -3.93
CA LYS A 16 -10.53 -3.87 -4.03
C LYS A 16 -9.60 -2.78 -3.48
N ALA A 17 -8.76 -3.14 -2.51
CA ALA A 17 -7.69 -2.30 -1.97
C ALA A 17 -6.35 -2.78 -2.53
N GLU A 18 -5.65 -1.94 -3.26
CA GLU A 18 -4.39 -2.28 -3.92
C GLU A 18 -3.21 -1.76 -3.10
N ILE A 19 -2.16 -2.55 -2.94
CA ILE A 19 -0.95 -2.17 -2.20
C ILE A 19 0.21 -2.06 -3.17
N PHE A 20 0.87 -0.91 -3.17
CA PHE A 20 2.00 -0.58 -4.02
C PHE A 20 3.24 -0.36 -3.17
N GLU A 21 4.39 -0.88 -3.59
CA GLU A 21 5.69 -0.54 -3.04
C GLU A 21 6.24 0.67 -3.80
N VAL A 22 6.49 1.73 -3.06
CA VAL A 22 6.97 3.02 -3.57
C VAL A 22 8.41 3.20 -3.06
N PRO A 23 9.42 3.10 -3.94
CA PRO A 23 10.79 3.35 -3.55
C PRO A 23 11.03 4.85 -3.33
N GLN A 24 11.37 5.19 -2.10
CA GLN A 24 11.74 6.53 -1.67
C GLN A 24 13.26 6.62 -1.55
N LEU A 25 13.85 7.48 -2.38
CA LEU A 25 15.23 7.89 -2.17
C LEU A 25 15.26 8.93 -1.04
N PHE A 26 15.87 8.58 0.09
CA PHE A 26 16.21 9.57 1.09
C PHE A 26 17.36 10.46 0.58
N ALA A 27 17.33 11.74 0.95
CA ALA A 27 18.32 12.75 0.59
C ALA A 27 19.76 12.49 1.12
N GLY A 28 20.04 11.30 1.66
CA GLY A 28 21.34 10.83 2.15
C GLY A 28 21.82 9.52 1.50
N GLY A 29 21.22 9.07 0.39
CA GLY A 29 21.66 7.87 -0.35
C GLY A 29 21.09 6.54 0.16
N GLY A 30 20.22 6.57 1.17
CA GLY A 30 19.44 5.41 1.59
C GLY A 30 18.22 5.21 0.70
N GLN A 31 18.04 4.02 0.15
CA GLN A 31 16.78 3.61 -0.48
C GLN A 31 15.87 2.99 0.59
N ARG A 32 14.70 3.59 0.81
CA ARG A 32 13.65 3.03 1.66
C ARG A 32 12.44 2.71 0.80
N PHE A 33 11.73 1.65 1.14
CA PHE A 33 10.46 1.33 0.52
C PHE A 33 9.34 1.76 1.45
N GLU A 34 8.36 2.47 0.89
CA GLU A 34 7.07 2.75 1.53
C GLU A 34 5.98 1.98 0.79
N TYR A 35 4.86 1.74 1.45
CA TYR A 35 3.76 0.96 0.93
C TYR A 35 2.51 1.84 0.82
N GLU A 36 2.04 2.07 -0.40
CA GLU A 36 0.85 2.87 -0.67
C GLU A 36 -0.38 1.97 -0.88
N VAL A 37 -1.37 2.10 -0.02
CA VAL A 37 -2.68 1.48 -0.15
C VAL A 37 -3.60 2.42 -0.94
N ARG A 38 -4.08 1.96 -2.10
CA ARG A 38 -5.05 2.67 -2.94
C ARG A 38 -6.41 1.97 -2.82
N PHE A 39 -7.42 2.70 -2.35
CA PHE A 39 -8.78 2.18 -2.24
C PHE A 39 -9.80 3.27 -2.55
N LYS A 40 -10.68 3.05 -3.55
CA LYS A 40 -11.74 3.98 -3.96
C LYS A 40 -11.26 5.43 -4.17
N GLY A 41 -10.07 5.61 -4.74
CA GLY A 41 -9.47 6.93 -4.99
C GLY A 41 -8.78 7.57 -3.77
N VAL A 42 -8.83 6.94 -2.60
CA VAL A 42 -8.03 7.32 -1.43
C VAL A 42 -6.68 6.60 -1.50
N LYS A 43 -5.60 7.32 -1.23
CA LYS A 43 -4.24 6.79 -1.15
C LYS A 43 -3.68 7.04 0.23
N GLU A 44 -3.17 5.99 0.88
CA GLU A 44 -2.54 6.07 2.19
C GLU A 44 -1.20 5.36 2.16
N THR A 45 -0.16 6.01 2.67
CA THR A 45 1.21 5.51 2.61
C THR A 45 1.67 5.04 3.99
N TYR A 46 2.29 3.87 4.05
CA TYR A 46 2.75 3.20 5.27
C TYR A 46 4.21 2.83 5.15
N LYS A 47 4.90 2.74 6.30
CA LYS A 47 6.32 2.35 6.34
C LYS A 47 6.53 0.83 6.40
N SER A 48 5.45 0.08 6.63
CA SER A 48 5.47 -1.38 6.80
C SER A 48 4.39 -2.04 5.94
N LEU A 49 4.75 -3.13 5.27
CA LEU A 49 3.80 -3.92 4.47
C LEU A 49 2.67 -4.50 5.34
N GLY A 50 2.98 -4.90 6.58
CA GLY A 50 2.00 -5.44 7.51
C GLY A 50 0.89 -4.43 7.85
N GLU A 51 1.26 -3.18 8.12
CA GLU A 51 0.28 -2.10 8.37
C GLU A 51 -0.58 -1.85 7.12
N ALA A 52 0.05 -1.79 5.94
CA ALA A 52 -0.65 -1.64 4.68
C ALA A 52 -1.66 -2.78 4.43
N TYR A 53 -1.30 -4.03 4.77
CA TYR A 53 -2.19 -5.18 4.66
C TYR A 53 -3.39 -5.12 5.60
N ILE A 54 -3.15 -4.74 6.86
CA ILE A 54 -4.22 -4.59 7.86
C ILE A 54 -5.22 -3.54 7.38
N THR A 55 -4.73 -2.35 6.99
CA THR A 55 -5.59 -1.28 6.48
C THR A 55 -6.29 -1.66 5.19
N ALA A 56 -5.61 -2.32 4.25
CA ALA A 56 -6.22 -2.79 3.01
C ALA A 56 -7.36 -3.79 3.28
N GLY A 57 -7.16 -4.73 4.21
CA GLY A 57 -8.18 -5.67 4.68
C GLY A 57 -9.39 -4.96 5.29
N GLU A 58 -9.16 -4.04 6.23
CA GLU A 58 -10.22 -3.24 6.86
C GLU A 58 -11.03 -2.43 5.84
N LYS A 59 -10.36 -1.77 4.88
CA LYS A 59 -11.02 -0.98 3.84
C LYS A 59 -11.80 -1.84 2.86
N ALA A 60 -11.21 -2.94 2.41
CA ALA A 60 -11.87 -3.91 1.54
C ALA A 60 -13.05 -4.60 2.25
N GLY A 61 -13.15 -4.50 3.57
CA GLY A 61 -14.20 -5.15 4.36
C GLY A 61 -13.94 -6.64 4.56
N VAL A 62 -12.69 -7.05 4.42
CA VAL A 62 -12.25 -8.41 4.73
C VAL A 62 -12.08 -8.46 6.24
N LYS A 63 -12.95 -9.22 6.91
CA LYS A 63 -12.85 -9.44 8.35
C LYS A 63 -11.70 -10.40 8.58
N THR A 64 -10.54 -9.88 8.96
CA THR A 64 -9.39 -10.67 9.41
C THR A 64 -9.71 -11.42 10.70
#